data_AF-A0A7X9JE49-F1
#
_entry.id   AF-A0A7X9JE49-F1
#
_cell.length_a   1.000
_cell.length_b   1.000
_cell.length_c   1.000
_cell.angle_alpha   90.00
_cell.angle_beta   90.00
_cell.angle_gamma   90.00
#
_symmetry.space_group_name_H-M   'P 1'
#
loop_
_entity.id
_entity.type
_entity.pdbx_description
1 polymer ?
#
loop_
_entity_poly.entity_id
_entity_poly.type
_entity_poly.pdbx_seq_one_letter_code
_entity_poly.pdbx_strand_id
1 'polypeptide(L)'
;GIKGLTGVTLYGQAGTQKRTPVVSFNIAGMDPAAVALELDDHFNIMARSGIHCAPSAHKTIGTYPQGTVRFSFSYFNTQEQIAKAIDAIRKISRRKK
;
A
#
# COMPACT_ATOMS: atom_id res chain seq x y z
N GLY A 1 9.53 6.70 -4.70
CA GLY A 1 8.39 5.77 -4.58
C GLY A 1 8.61 4.80 -3.43
N ILE A 2 7.74 3.80 -3.27
CA ILE A 2 7.83 2.84 -2.14
C ILE A 2 8.57 1.54 -2.47
N LYS A 3 8.91 1.31 -3.75
CA LYS A 3 9.76 0.18 -4.16
C LYS A 3 11.12 0.29 -3.49
N GLY A 4 11.54 -0.75 -2.78
CA GLY A 4 12.84 -0.80 -2.10
C GLY A 4 12.87 -0.19 -0.70
N LEU A 5 11.73 0.30 -0.18
CA LEU A 5 11.65 0.62 1.25
C LEU A 5 11.77 -0.68 2.06
N THR A 6 12.64 -0.67 3.09
CA THR A 6 12.85 -1.81 3.97
C THR A 6 11.53 -2.25 4.60
N GLY A 7 11.25 -3.56 4.53
CA GLY A 7 10.01 -4.12 5.08
C GLY A 7 8.76 -3.84 4.25
N VAL A 8 8.84 -3.21 3.07
CA VAL A 8 7.69 -2.97 2.19
C VAL A 8 7.73 -3.92 0.99
N THR A 9 6.66 -4.70 0.83
CA THR A 9 6.46 -5.54 -0.36
C THR A 9 5.46 -4.86 -1.29
N LEU A 10 5.85 -4.65 -2.54
CA LEU A 10 5.01 -4.08 -3.60
C LEU A 10 4.50 -5.19 -4.53
N TYR A 11 3.20 -5.23 -4.80
CA TYR A 11 2.59 -6.22 -5.67
C TYR A 11 2.27 -5.66 -7.07
N GLY A 12 2.35 -6.54 -8.08
CA GLY A 12 2.07 -6.24 -9.49
C GLY A 12 3.31 -6.18 -10.38
N GLN A 13 3.11 -5.80 -11.64
CA GLN A 13 4.18 -5.78 -12.64
C GLN A 13 5.27 -4.74 -12.32
N ALA A 14 6.51 -5.05 -12.70
CA ALA A 14 7.61 -4.09 -12.62
C ALA A 14 7.44 -2.99 -13.68
N GLY A 15 7.51 -1.72 -13.27
CA GLY A 15 7.34 -0.57 -14.16
C GLY A 15 5.93 0.04 -14.14
N THR A 16 5.67 0.96 -15.06
CA THR A 16 4.43 1.74 -15.18
C THR A 16 3.64 1.43 -16.47
N GLN A 17 4.24 0.70 -17.40
CA GLN A 17 3.61 0.36 -18.68
C GLN A 17 2.40 -0.56 -18.47
N LYS A 18 1.29 -0.26 -19.15
CA LYS A 18 0.02 -1.01 -19.06
C LYS A 18 -0.52 -1.16 -17.62
N ARG A 19 -0.30 -0.16 -16.77
CA ARG A 19 -0.82 -0.12 -15.39
C ARG A 19 -1.81 1.00 -15.18
N THR A 20 -2.82 0.72 -14.38
CA THR A 20 -3.68 1.74 -13.77
C THR A 20 -2.94 2.41 -12.60
N PRO A 21 -3.37 3.60 -12.15
CA PRO A 21 -2.78 4.31 -11.01
C PRO A 21 -3.14 3.65 -9.65
N VAL A 22 -2.99 2.34 -9.56
CA VAL A 22 -3.29 1.52 -8.39
C VAL A 22 -2.03 0.83 -7.89
N VAL A 23 -1.79 0.95 -6.59
CA VAL A 23 -0.59 0.45 -5.91
C VAL A 23 -1.02 -0.38 -4.71
N SER A 24 -0.79 -1.69 -4.79
CA SER A 24 -1.01 -2.63 -3.68
C SER A 24 0.31 -2.96 -3.00
N PHE A 25 0.37 -2.87 -1.67
CA PHE A 25 1.56 -3.14 -0.88
C PHE A 25 1.23 -3.72 0.50
N ASN A 26 2.23 -4.33 1.13
CA ASN A 26 2.19 -4.76 2.54
C ASN A 26 3.45 -4.32 3.26
N ILE A 27 3.35 -4.18 4.58
CA ILE A 27 4.48 -3.93 5.48
C ILE A 27 4.73 -5.19 6.30
N ALA A 28 5.97 -5.66 6.33
CA ALA A 28 6.36 -6.91 6.97
C ALA A 28 5.95 -6.94 8.44
N GLY A 29 5.26 -8.00 8.83
CA GLY A 29 4.80 -8.20 10.21
C GLY A 29 3.69 -7.24 10.66
N MET A 30 2.98 -6.57 9.74
CA MET A 30 1.83 -5.74 10.06
C MET A 30 0.58 -6.22 9.33
N ASP A 31 -0.56 -6.19 10.03
CA ASP A 31 -1.86 -6.45 9.42
C ASP A 31 -2.23 -5.29 8.46
N PRO A 32 -2.72 -5.55 7.23
CA PRO A 32 -3.06 -4.50 6.28
C PRO A 32 -4.12 -3.52 6.80
N ALA A 33 -5.08 -3.98 7.62
CA ALA A 33 -6.07 -3.09 8.22
C ALA A 33 -5.45 -2.19 9.29
N ALA A 34 -4.51 -2.70 10.09
CA ALA A 34 -3.77 -1.88 11.05
C ALA A 34 -2.91 -0.82 10.35
N VAL A 35 -2.28 -1.14 9.21
CA VAL A 35 -1.54 -0.15 8.41
C VAL A 35 -2.47 0.91 7.83
N ALA A 36 -3.65 0.53 7.33
CA ALA A 36 -4.63 1.47 6.81
C ALA A 36 -5.16 2.41 7.91
N LEU A 37 -5.41 1.88 9.10
CA LEU A 37 -5.82 2.67 10.28
C LEU A 37 -4.72 3.65 10.71
N GLU A 38 -3.47 3.20 10.81
CA GLU A 38 -2.33 4.06 11.15
C GLU A 38 -2.14 5.19 10.14
N LEU A 39 -2.34 4.92 8.85
CA LEU A 39 -2.28 5.93 7.79
C LEU A 39 -3.38 7.00 7.96
N ASP A 40 -4.58 6.60 8.34
CA ASP A 40 -5.71 7.50 8.57
C ASP A 40 -5.47 8.34 9.85
N ASP A 41 -5.31 7.67 10.99
CA ASP A 41 -5.25 8.30 12.31
C ASP A 41 -4.05 9.24 12.50
N HIS A 42 -2.88 8.87 11.98
CA HIS A 42 -1.63 9.61 12.24
C HIS A 42 -1.16 10.48 11.08
N PHE A 43 -1.64 10.23 9.87
CA PHE A 43 -1.19 10.94 8.67
C PHE A 43 -2.33 11.59 7.89
N ASN A 44 -3.59 11.32 8.24
CA ASN A 44 -4.78 11.76 7.51
C ASN A 44 -4.74 11.29 6.04
N ILE A 45 -4.35 10.02 5.84
CA ILE A 45 -4.20 9.38 4.53
C ILE A 45 -5.10 8.15 4.48
N MET A 46 -6.19 8.25 3.72
CA MET A 46 -7.07 7.12 3.51
C MET A 46 -6.50 6.11 2.51
N ALA A 47 -6.48 4.85 2.90
CA ALA A 47 -6.17 3.70 2.05
C ALA A 47 -7.26 2.63 2.22
N ARG A 48 -7.37 1.71 1.25
CA ARG A 48 -8.22 0.51 1.42
C ARG A 48 -7.36 -0.68 1.80
N SER A 49 -7.78 -1.44 2.80
CA SER A 49 -7.21 -2.74 3.14
C SER A 49 -8.14 -3.90 2.71
N GLY A 50 -7.57 -5.10 2.60
CA GLY A 50 -8.31 -6.34 2.39
C GLY A 50 -8.08 -6.97 1.01
N ILE A 51 -9.02 -7.83 0.59
CA ILE A 51 -8.91 -8.62 -0.65
C ILE A 51 -9.48 -7.95 -1.90
N HIS A 52 -9.97 -6.71 -1.78
CA HIS A 52 -10.45 -5.89 -2.89
C HIS A 52 -11.46 -6.59 -3.85
N CYS A 53 -12.32 -7.45 -3.32
CA CYS A 53 -13.24 -8.29 -4.09
C CYS A 53 -12.56 -9.22 -5.13
N ALA A 54 -11.27 -9.50 -4.98
CA ALA A 54 -10.45 -10.29 -5.90
C ALA A 54 -9.74 -11.46 -5.19
N PRO A 55 -10.46 -12.37 -4.51
CA PRO A 55 -9.85 -13.43 -3.69
C PRO A 55 -8.88 -14.32 -4.48
N SER A 56 -9.20 -14.66 -5.73
CA SER A 56 -8.33 -15.49 -6.57
C SER A 56 -6.99 -14.82 -6.89
N ALA A 57 -6.98 -13.51 -7.19
CA ALA A 57 -5.75 -12.77 -7.41
C ALA A 57 -4.90 -12.70 -6.14
N HIS A 58 -5.54 -12.49 -4.98
CA HIS A 58 -4.86 -12.48 -3.68
C HIS A 58 -4.26 -13.86 -3.34
N LYS A 59 -4.90 -14.96 -3.71
CA LYS A 59 -4.30 -16.31 -3.62
C LYS A 59 -3.07 -16.45 -4.52
N THR A 60 -3.13 -15.99 -5.77
CA THR A 60 -2.00 -16.02 -6.71
C THR A 60 -0.77 -15.25 -6.21
N ILE A 61 -0.97 -14.08 -5.61
CA ILE A 61 0.13 -13.24 -5.12
C ILE A 61 0.51 -13.52 -3.64
N GLY A 62 -0.07 -14.56 -3.03
CA GLY A 62 0.28 -15.01 -1.67
C GLY A 62 -0.16 -14.07 -0.55
N THR A 63 -1.28 -13.36 -0.73
CA THR A 63 -1.80 -12.39 0.26
C THR A 63 -3.16 -12.77 0.84
N TYR A 64 -3.78 -13.85 0.39
CA TYR A 64 -5.01 -14.35 0.99
C TYR A 64 -4.72 -15.02 2.36
N PRO A 65 -5.58 -14.86 3.39
CA PRO A 65 -6.85 -14.12 3.42
C PRO A 65 -6.74 -12.64 3.78
N GLN A 66 -5.61 -12.16 4.30
CA GLN A 66 -5.48 -10.81 4.87
C GLN A 66 -5.60 -9.70 3.81
N GLY A 67 -5.10 -9.95 2.62
CA GLY A 67 -5.10 -9.03 1.49
C GLY A 67 -3.90 -8.08 1.48
N THR A 68 -4.12 -6.87 0.96
CA THR A 68 -3.09 -5.82 0.90
C THR A 68 -3.63 -4.48 1.34
N VAL A 69 -2.75 -3.52 1.61
CA VAL A 69 -3.09 -2.09 1.56
C VAL A 69 -3.06 -1.64 0.12
N ARG A 70 -3.99 -0.78 -0.30
CA ARG A 70 -4.09 -0.28 -1.67
C ARG A 70 -4.36 1.22 -1.71
N PHE A 71 -3.51 1.93 -2.44
CA PHE A 71 -3.80 3.27 -2.93
C PHE A 71 -4.33 3.21 -4.36
N SER A 72 -5.34 4.02 -4.62
CA SER A 72 -5.92 4.25 -5.94
C SER A 72 -5.87 5.74 -6.22
N PHE A 73 -4.93 6.18 -7.04
CA PHE A 73 -4.78 7.59 -7.36
C PHE A 73 -5.70 7.98 -8.52
N SER A 74 -6.21 9.20 -8.46
CA SER A 74 -7.01 9.85 -9.49
C SER A 74 -6.27 11.05 -10.05
N TYR A 75 -6.86 11.67 -11.07
CA TYR A 75 -6.37 12.93 -11.63
C TYR A 75 -6.27 14.06 -10.58
N PHE A 76 -7.09 14.03 -9.53
CA PHE A 76 -7.11 15.07 -8.50
C PHE A 76 -5.99 14.94 -7.47
N ASN A 77 -5.23 13.83 -7.48
CA ASN A 77 -4.14 13.67 -6.53
C ASN A 77 -2.92 14.49 -6.95
N THR A 78 -2.28 15.15 -5.99
CA THR A 78 -1.10 15.97 -6.24
C THR A 78 0.19 15.22 -5.94
N GLN A 79 1.30 15.65 -6.53
CA GLN A 79 2.62 15.08 -6.24
C GLN A 79 3.02 15.25 -4.77
N GLU A 80 2.57 16.33 -4.14
CA GLU A 80 2.77 16.58 -2.71
C GLU A 80 2.03 15.57 -1.84
N GLN A 81 0.78 15.24 -2.18
CA GLN A 81 0.03 14.17 -1.50
C GLN A 81 0.73 12.81 -1.66
N ILE A 82 1.27 12.52 -2.86
CA ILE A 82 2.03 11.29 -3.11
C ILE A 82 3.32 11.28 -2.26
N ALA A 83 4.04 12.40 -2.18
CA ALA A 83 5.23 12.52 -1.35
C ALA A 83 4.92 12.31 0.14
N LYS A 84 3.81 12.87 0.64
CA LYS A 84 3.32 12.65 2.02
C LYS A 84 3.00 11.18 2.27
N ALA A 85 2.32 10.50 1.34
CA ALA A 85 2.01 9.07 1.46
C ALA A 85 3.28 8.19 1.47
N ILE A 86 4.28 8.52 0.65
CA ILE A 86 5.57 7.80 0.66
C ILE A 86 6.28 7.98 2.00
N ASP A 87 6.28 9.19 2.54
CA ASP A 87 6.93 9.47 3.84
C ASP A 87 6.21 8.78 5.00
N ALA A 88 4.88 8.77 5.00
CA ALA A 88 4.08 8.04 5.98
C ALA A 88 4.41 6.53 5.96
N ILE A 89 4.40 5.89 4.78
CA ILE A 89 4.78 4.47 4.66
C ILE A 89 6.21 4.23 5.17
N ARG A 90 7.16 5.13 4.86
CA ARG A 90 8.54 5.01 5.34
C ARG A 90 8.62 5.10 6.87
N LYS A 91 7.85 5.98 7.49
CA LYS A 91 7.79 6.11 8.96
C LYS A 91 7.19 4.86 9.59
N ILE A 92 6.06 4.37 9.08
CA ILE A 92 5.38 3.17 9.58
C ILE A 92 6.30 1.95 9.47
N SER A 93 6.91 1.73 8.31
CA SER A 93 7.83 0.58 8.08
C SER A 93 9.08 0.59 8.95
N ARG A 94 9.53 1.75 9.45
CA ARG A 94 10.71 1.87 10.33
C ARG A 94 10.41 1.80 11.81
N ARG A 95 9.16 2.04 12.24
CA ARG A 95 8.77 2.01 13.66
C ARG A 95 8.85 0.60 14.27
N LYS A 96 8.85 -0.45 13.44
CA LYS A 96 9.21 -1.80 13.88
C LYS A 96 10.72 -2.02 13.78
N LYS A 97 11.40 -1.87 14.92
CA LYS A 97 12.57 -2.65 15.32
C LYS A 97 12.29 -3.24 16.68
#